data_AF-A0AA97EC14-F1
#
_entry.id   AF-A0AA97EC14-F1
#
_cell.length_a   1.000
_cell.length_b   1.000
_cell.length_c   1.000
_cell.angle_alpha   90.00
_cell.angle_beta   90.00
_cell.angle_gamma   90.00
#
_symmetry.space_group_name_H-M   'P 1'
#
loop_
_entity.id
_entity.type
_entity.pdbx_description
1 polymer ?
#
loop_
_entity_poly.entity_id
_entity_poly.type
_entity_poly.pdbx_seq_one_letter_code
_entity_poly.pdbx_strand_id
1 'polypeptide(L)'
;MAEIEQQRDVMMKFLDKAFNERAENFKSFFVLADQAISTGNNDQLAAVLISIVNLAKASPFKDLADLAKVEAALDDPDHSWDF
;
A
#
# COMPACT_ATOMS: atom_id res chain seq x y z
N MET A 1 20.25 9.26 22.00
CA MET A 1 18.93 9.86 21.69
C MET A 1 18.79 10.08 20.19
N ALA A 2 19.79 10.67 19.50
CA ALA A 2 19.75 10.89 18.05
C ALA A 2 19.42 9.64 17.19
N GLU A 3 19.98 8.47 17.50
CA GLU A 3 19.71 7.23 16.73
C GLU A 3 18.26 6.74 16.86
N ILE A 4 17.68 6.82 18.06
CA ILE A 4 16.27 6.45 18.30
C ILE A 4 15.33 7.43 17.59
N GLU A 5 15.67 8.71 17.56
CA GLU A 5 14.90 9.73 16.85
C GLU A 5 14.97 9.52 15.34
N GLN A 6 16.14 9.16 14.80
CA GLN A 6 16.30 8.84 13.39
C GLN A 6 15.48 7.60 12.99
N GLN A 7 15.54 6.51 13.78
CA GLN A 7 14.74 5.31 13.52
C GLN A 7 13.23 5.60 13.58
N ARG A 8 12.79 6.44 14.52
CA ARG A 8 11.40 6.91 14.59
C ARG A 8 11.00 7.63 13.31
N ASP A 9 11.83 8.55 12.83
CA ASP A 9 11.50 9.36 11.66
C ASP A 9 11.42 8.52 10.38
N VAL A 10 12.29 7.51 10.24
CA VAL A 10 12.22 6.51 9.17
C VAL A 10 10.92 5.72 9.23
N MET A 11 10.55 5.21 10.41
CA MET A 11 9.28 4.50 10.60
C MET A 11 8.09 5.39 10.23
N MET A 12 8.06 6.63 10.70
CA MET A 12 6.96 7.56 10.40
C MET A 12 6.83 7.83 8.90
N LYS A 13 7.95 8.07 8.20
CA LYS A 13 7.95 8.26 6.74
C LYS A 13 7.45 7.03 5.98
N PHE A 14 7.89 5.85 6.39
CA PHE A 14 7.40 4.60 5.82
C PHE A 14 5.89 4.46 6.03
N LEU A 15 5.40 4.71 7.24
CA LEU A 15 3.97 4.62 7.55
C LEU A 15 3.17 5.61 6.71
N ASP A 16 3.62 6.86 6.59
CA ASP A 16 2.94 7.84 5.75
C ASP A 16 2.87 7.37 4.28
N LYS A 17 3.97 6.89 3.71
CA LYS A 17 4.00 6.38 2.31
C LYS A 17 3.10 5.15 2.15
N ALA A 18 3.25 4.14 3.00
CA ALA A 18 2.49 2.89 2.94
C ALA A 18 0.98 3.10 3.09
N PHE A 19 0.56 3.95 4.02
CA PHE A 19 -0.86 4.24 4.22
C PHE A 19 -1.45 5.11 3.09
N ASN A 20 -0.68 6.05 2.55
CA ASN A 20 -1.11 6.87 1.41
C ASN A 20 -1.31 6.01 0.15
N GLU A 21 -0.33 5.18 -0.21
CA GLU A 21 -0.44 4.28 -1.36
C GLU A 21 -1.60 3.30 -1.21
N ARG A 22 -1.79 2.74 -0.02
CA ARG A 22 -2.94 1.88 0.28
C ARG A 22 -4.27 2.60 0.07
N ALA A 23 -4.38 3.86 0.49
CA ALA A 23 -5.59 4.65 0.30
C ALA A 23 -5.85 4.95 -1.19
N GLU A 24 -4.81 5.23 -1.97
CA GLU A 24 -4.90 5.44 -3.42
C GLU A 24 -5.30 4.16 -4.16
N ASN A 25 -4.76 3.01 -3.76
CA ASN A 25 -5.12 1.71 -4.33
C ASN A 25 -6.58 1.37 -4.05
N PHE A 26 -7.08 1.57 -2.82
CA PHE A 26 -8.50 1.37 -2.53
C PHE A 26 -9.41 2.29 -3.36
N LYS A 27 -9.08 3.58 -3.47
CA LYS A 27 -9.84 4.51 -4.32
C LYS A 27 -9.90 4.02 -5.76
N SER A 28 -8.76 3.59 -6.30
CA SER A 28 -8.66 3.09 -7.68
C SER A 28 -9.47 1.81 -7.89
N PHE A 29 -9.44 0.87 -6.93
CA PHE A 29 -10.26 -0.34 -6.99
C PHE A 29 -11.75 -0.03 -6.93
N PHE A 30 -12.20 0.94 -6.12
CA PHE A 30 -13.62 1.31 -6.12
C PHE A 30 -14.06 1.92 -7.44
N VAL A 31 -13.24 2.77 -8.07
CA VAL A 31 -13.54 3.30 -9.42
C VAL A 31 -13.68 2.16 -10.44
N LEU A 32 -12.80 1.16 -10.40
CA LEU A 32 -12.88 0.00 -11.29
C LEU A 32 -14.11 -0.88 -11.00
N ALA A 33 -14.51 -1.01 -9.73
CA ALA A 33 -15.72 -1.72 -9.35
C ALA A 33 -16.97 -1.02 -9.89
N ASP A 34 -17.06 0.30 -9.74
CA ASP A 34 -18.16 1.12 -10.29
C ASP A 34 -18.24 0.98 -11.82
N GLN A 35 -17.09 1.00 -12.50
CA GLN A 35 -17.02 0.78 -13.95
C GLN A 35 -17.52 -0.62 -14.34
N ALA A 36 -17.08 -1.66 -13.63
CA ALA A 36 -17.51 -3.04 -13.87
C ALA A 36 -19.03 -3.20 -13.66
N ILE A 37 -19.58 -2.58 -12.63
CA ILE A 37 -21.03 -2.56 -12.37
C ILE A 37 -21.77 -1.86 -13.52
N SER A 38 -21.30 -0.68 -13.94
CA SER A 38 -21.96 0.11 -14.99
C SER A 38 -22.00 -0.59 -16.36
N THR A 39 -21.03 -1.48 -16.61
CA THR A 39 -20.89 -2.22 -17.88
C THR A 39 -21.45 -3.65 -17.81
N GLY A 40 -21.93 -4.10 -16.65
CA GLY A 40 -22.36 -5.48 -16.43
C GLY A 40 -21.23 -6.51 -16.51
N ASN A 41 -19.97 -6.07 -16.36
CA ASN A 41 -18.80 -6.93 -16.46
C ASN A 41 -18.53 -7.64 -15.12
N ASN A 42 -19.22 -8.76 -14.90
CA ASN A 42 -19.12 -9.52 -13.65
C ASN A 42 -17.73 -10.12 -13.41
N ASP A 43 -16.99 -10.46 -14.46
CA ASP A 43 -15.63 -11.01 -14.32
C ASP A 43 -14.66 -9.95 -13.79
N GLN A 44 -14.75 -8.73 -14.32
CA GLN A 44 -13.96 -7.60 -13.81
C GLN A 44 -14.38 -7.24 -12.38
N LEU A 45 -15.68 -7.25 -12.08
CA LEU A 45 -16.16 -6.98 -10.72
C LEU A 45 -15.60 -8.01 -9.72
N ALA A 46 -15.64 -9.30 -10.06
CA ALA A 46 -15.09 -10.36 -9.22
C ALA A 46 -13.58 -10.19 -9.00
N ALA A 47 -12.83 -9.89 -10.06
CA ALA A 47 -11.39 -9.65 -9.97
C ALA A 47 -11.06 -8.47 -9.06
N VAL A 48 -11.76 -7.34 -9.21
CA VAL A 48 -11.55 -6.14 -8.39
C VAL A 48 -11.88 -6.40 -6.91
N LEU A 49 -12.98 -7.10 -6.63
CA LEU A 49 -13.35 -7.45 -5.26
C LEU A 49 -12.32 -8.37 -4.59
N ILE A 50 -11.73 -9.32 -5.34
CA ILE A 50 -10.63 -10.15 -4.85
C ILE A 50 -9.42 -9.28 -4.50
N SER A 51 -9.05 -8.32 -5.36
CA SER A 51 -7.94 -7.40 -5.10
C SER A 51 -8.17 -6.54 -3.85
N ILE A 52 -9.39 -6.03 -3.64
CA ILE A 52 -9.75 -5.29 -2.42
C ILE A 52 -9.56 -6.15 -1.17
N VAL A 53 -10.02 -7.41 -1.20
CA VAL A 53 -9.86 -8.35 -0.07
C VAL A 53 -8.39 -8.69 0.16
N ASN A 54 -7.61 -8.89 -0.90
CA ASN A 54 -6.18 -9.18 -0.79
C ASN A 54 -5.43 -8.01 -0.15
N LEU A 55 -5.66 -6.79 -0.63
CA LEU A 55 -5.08 -5.58 -0.04
C LEU A 55 -5.49 -5.42 1.42
N ALA A 56 -6.76 -5.67 1.76
CA ALA A 56 -7.25 -5.62 3.13
C ALA A 56 -6.55 -6.63 4.06
N LYS A 57 -6.19 -7.82 3.55
CA LYS A 57 -5.45 -8.85 4.28
C LYS A 57 -3.96 -8.53 4.44
N ALA A 58 -3.38 -7.74 3.54
CA ALA A 58 -1.98 -7.35 3.63
C ALA A 58 -1.73 -6.44 4.83
N SER A 59 -0.69 -6.73 5.62
CA SER A 59 -0.28 -5.87 6.73
C SER A 59 0.49 -4.65 6.21
N PRO A 60 0.10 -3.40 6.56
CA PRO A 60 0.87 -2.21 6.19
C PRO A 60 2.22 -2.14 6.92
N PHE A 61 2.50 -3.06 7.84
CA PHE A 61 3.74 -3.13 8.61
C PHE A 61 4.65 -4.28 8.17
N LYS A 62 4.32 -5.00 7.08
CA LYS A 62 5.05 -6.21 6.67
C LYS A 62 6.55 -5.93 6.46
N ASP A 63 6.89 -4.76 5.93
CA ASP A 63 8.26 -4.41 5.58
C ASP A 63 9.03 -3.75 6.73
N LEU A 64 8.35 -3.34 7.81
CA LEU A 64 9.01 -2.87 9.05
C LEU A 64 9.78 -3.96 9.80
N ALA A 65 9.70 -5.21 9.36
CA ALA A 65 10.49 -6.31 9.91
C ALA A 65 12.01 -6.06 9.75
N ASP A 66 12.43 -5.20 8.83
CA ASP A 66 13.83 -4.88 8.55
C ASP A 66 14.02 -3.39 8.23
N LEU A 67 14.29 -2.58 9.26
CA LEU A 67 14.39 -1.12 9.14
C LEU A 67 15.50 -0.66 8.17
N ALA A 68 16.60 -1.40 8.06
CA ALA A 68 17.67 -1.06 7.13
C ALA A 68 17.22 -1.19 5.67
N LYS A 69 16.35 -2.18 5.38
CA LYS A 69 15.71 -2.29 4.05
C LYS A 69 14.70 -1.18 3.81
N VAL A 70 13.96 -0.78 4.84
CA VAL A 70 13.02 0.34 4.75
C VAL A 70 13.74 1.65 4.44
N GLU A 71 14.87 1.93 5.10
CA GLU A 71 15.70 3.11 4.77
C GLU A 71 16.15 3.07 3.30
N ALA A 72 16.71 1.95 2.84
CA ALA A 72 17.15 1.82 1.46
C ALA A 72 16.01 1.97 0.44
N ALA A 73 14.82 1.46 0.76
CA ALA A 73 13.63 1.58 -0.08
C ALA A 73 13.03 2.99 -0.09
N LEU A 74 13.21 3.76 0.98
CA LEU A 74 12.79 5.17 1.04
C LEU A 74 13.71 6.08 0.22
N ASP A 75 14.98 5.72 0.08
CA ASP A 75 15.95 6.44 -0.76
C ASP A 75 15.79 6.12 -2.26
N ASP A 76 14.97 5.12 -2.61
CA ASP A 76 14.65 4.75 -3.99
C ASP A 76 13.32 5.40 -4.45
N PRO A 77 13.36 6.38 -5.39
CA PRO A 77 12.17 7.07 -5.87
C PRO A 77 11.24 6.18 -6.70
N ASP A 78 11.75 5.09 -7.29
CA ASP A 78 10.98 4.18 -8.14
C ASP A 78 10.42 2.99 -7.33
N HIS A 79 10.69 2.95 -6.02
CA HIS A 79 10.21 1.88 -5.15
C HIS A 79 8.68 1.95 -4.96
N SER A 80 8.02 0.91 -5.46
CA SER A 80 6.61 0.58 -5.21
C SER A 80 6.50 -0.40 -4.06
N TRP A 81 5.65 -0.11 -3.08
CA TRP A 81 5.37 -1.05 -2.00
C TRP A 81 4.31 -2.05 -2.49
N ASP A 82 4.70 -3.31 -2.66
CA ASP A 82 3.81 -4.39 -3.09
C ASP A 82 2.89 -4.82 -1.93
N PHE A 83 1.62 -4.42 -2.00
CA PHE A 83 0.58 -4.76 -1.02
C PHE A 83 -0.43 -5.81 -1.54
#